data_AF-A0A257Z6B1-F1
#
_entry.id   AF-A0A257Z6B1-F1
#
_cell.length_a   1.000
_cell.length_b   1.000
_cell.length_c   1.000
_cell.angle_alpha   90.00
_cell.angle_beta   90.00
_cell.angle_gamma   90.00
#
_symmetry.space_group_name_H-M   'P 1'
#
loop_
_entity.id
_entity.type
_entity.pdbx_description
1 polymer ?
#
loop_
_entity_poly.entity_id
_entity_poly.type
_entity_poly.pdbx_seq_one_letter_code
_entity_poly.pdbx_strand_id
1 'polypeptide(L)'
;MDATAATAAGTTADLDLIQRIIPHRYPFLLIDKVRDIVINTSCVGIKCITFNEPQFQGHFPGMPIFPGVMIIEAMAQTSGILVGLSMDLVDKNASVFFMGVDGVKFRRKVVPGDVLELHVKALRGGAAIHPSATIHPSAVIDPGARIAAGCTVGPFCVVGAEVTLGPDVTLKSHVVVTGWTEIGAGSVIFPFATVGDVPQDLKYHGEHTRLIIGKRARIREGATLNTGTEGGGGVTRIGDDCLIMTGAHVGHDAQIGDRVILVNNVAIAGHVVLGDDVIVGGLSGIHQWVRVGQGAIIGAVTMVTNDVIPYGLVQAPRGELDGLNLVGLKRRGIDRGEITALRAAYQTLAQEDGSFLDRARKLAEESDSPLVREIAEFILSKSDRSFLTPKGGR
;
A
#
# COMPACT_ATOMS: atom_id res chain seq x y z
N MET A 1 8.00 16.64 25.17
CA MET A 1 6.78 17.43 25.40
C MET A 1 6.96 18.74 24.65
N ASP A 2 6.25 19.09 23.60
CA ASP A 2 5.36 18.36 22.70
C ASP A 2 5.42 19.19 21.41
N ALA A 3 5.91 18.59 20.32
CA ALA A 3 6.11 19.25 19.03
C ALA A 3 4.88 19.03 18.13
N THR A 4 3.69 19.31 18.68
CA THR A 4 2.38 19.08 18.04
C THR A 4 1.52 20.35 18.03
N ALA A 5 2.09 21.45 17.54
CA ALA A 5 1.31 22.63 17.18
C ALA A 5 1.84 23.28 15.90
N ALA A 6 1.96 22.47 14.83
CA ALA A 6 1.98 23.03 13.48
C ALA A 6 0.53 23.36 13.11
N THR A 7 0.22 24.66 13.15
CA THR A 7 -1.05 25.30 12.80
C THR A 7 -1.66 24.77 11.49
N ALA A 8 -2.87 24.21 11.59
CA ALA A 8 -3.71 23.82 10.46
C ALA A 8 -4.10 25.05 9.63
N ALA A 9 -3.65 25.10 8.38
CA ALA A 9 -3.99 26.16 7.44
C ALA A 9 -5.38 25.92 6.80
N GLY A 10 -6.31 26.86 6.99
CA GLY A 10 -7.42 27.17 6.07
C GLY A 10 -8.77 26.47 6.26
N THR A 11 -9.52 26.77 7.33
CA THR A 11 -10.89 26.23 7.56
C THR A 11 -12.04 27.07 6.98
N THR A 12 -11.76 28.14 6.21
CA THR A 12 -12.79 29.03 5.62
C THR A 12 -12.39 29.56 4.24
N ALA A 13 -13.37 29.84 3.38
CA ALA A 13 -13.21 30.60 2.14
C ALA A 13 -14.08 31.86 2.17
N ASP A 14 -13.46 33.02 1.96
CA ASP A 14 -14.13 34.30 1.81
C ASP A 14 -14.47 34.58 0.34
N LEU A 15 -15.10 35.73 0.08
CA LEU A 15 -15.56 36.11 -1.25
C LEU A 15 -14.44 36.11 -2.30
N ASP A 16 -13.25 36.58 -1.93
CA ASP A 16 -12.09 36.66 -2.83
C ASP A 16 -11.61 35.27 -3.23
N LEU A 17 -11.46 34.36 -2.26
CA LEU A 17 -11.10 32.98 -2.54
C LEU A 17 -12.18 32.26 -3.35
N ILE A 18 -13.46 32.47 -3.03
CA ILE A 18 -14.59 31.89 -3.78
C ILE A 18 -14.53 32.29 -5.26
N GLN A 19 -14.32 33.57 -5.56
CA GLN A 19 -14.26 34.06 -6.94
C GLN A 19 -13.08 33.50 -7.75
N ARG A 20 -12.00 33.08 -7.09
CA ARG A 20 -10.84 32.40 -7.70
C ARG A 20 -11.07 30.91 -7.95
N ILE A 21 -12.07 30.32 -7.30
CA ILE A 21 -12.41 28.90 -7.43
C ILE A 21 -13.54 28.67 -8.43
N ILE A 22 -14.62 29.45 -8.34
CA ILE A 22 -15.79 29.31 -9.20
C ILE A 22 -15.97 30.51 -10.13
N PRO A 23 -16.50 30.31 -11.36
CA PRO A 23 -16.64 31.38 -12.34
C PRO A 23 -17.79 32.36 -12.04
N HIS A 24 -18.66 32.03 -11.07
CA HIS A 24 -19.85 32.81 -10.74
C HIS A 24 -19.51 34.24 -10.30
N ARG A 25 -20.28 35.22 -10.78
CA ARG A 25 -20.19 36.65 -10.43
C ARG A 25 -21.59 37.21 -10.18
N TYR A 26 -21.68 38.36 -9.52
CA TYR A 26 -22.96 39.06 -9.34
C TYR A 26 -23.67 39.24 -10.71
N PRO A 27 -25.00 39.00 -10.79
CA PRO A 27 -25.94 38.71 -9.70
C PRO A 27 -26.11 37.22 -9.36
N PHE A 28 -25.27 36.34 -9.91
CA PHE A 28 -25.42 34.88 -9.80
C PHE A 28 -24.38 34.18 -8.93
N LEU A 29 -23.45 34.93 -8.32
CA LEU A 29 -22.66 34.44 -7.19
C LEU A 29 -23.50 34.59 -5.92
N LEU A 30 -23.94 33.46 -5.35
CA LEU A 30 -24.89 33.44 -4.25
C LEU A 30 -24.21 33.28 -2.90
N ILE A 31 -23.10 32.53 -2.83
CA ILE A 31 -22.44 32.23 -1.56
C ILE A 31 -21.60 33.42 -1.07
N ASP A 32 -21.88 33.83 0.17
CA ASP A 32 -21.16 34.93 0.83
C ASP A 32 -19.85 34.44 1.49
N LYS A 33 -19.87 33.21 2.03
CA LYS A 33 -18.74 32.60 2.74
C LYS A 33 -18.87 31.08 2.79
N VAL A 34 -17.75 30.36 2.86
CA VAL A 34 -17.72 28.94 3.24
C VAL A 34 -16.88 28.77 4.51
N ARG A 35 -17.33 27.93 5.45
CA ARG A 35 -16.61 27.61 6.68
C ARG A 35 -16.57 26.10 6.93
N ASP A 36 -15.86 25.71 7.98
CA ASP A 36 -15.73 24.33 8.46
C ASP A 36 -15.26 23.39 7.34
N ILE A 37 -14.34 23.88 6.51
CA ILE A 37 -13.84 23.17 5.32
C ILE A 37 -12.93 22.04 5.78
N VAL A 38 -13.33 20.82 5.43
CA VAL A 38 -12.52 19.60 5.54
C VAL A 38 -12.37 19.05 4.13
N ILE A 39 -11.15 19.15 3.60
CA ILE A 39 -10.80 18.72 2.24
C ILE A 39 -11.30 17.30 1.96
N ASN A 40 -11.85 17.08 0.76
CA ASN A 40 -12.48 15.84 0.30
C ASN A 40 -13.63 15.30 1.16
N THR A 41 -14.11 16.07 2.15
CA THR A 41 -15.01 15.55 3.19
C THR A 41 -16.26 16.41 3.35
N SER A 42 -16.14 17.68 3.73
CA SER A 42 -17.31 18.51 4.05
C SER A 42 -17.01 20.00 4.09
N CYS A 43 -18.05 20.83 3.99
CA CYS A 43 -18.02 22.26 4.31
C CYS A 43 -19.43 22.80 4.57
N VAL A 44 -19.51 24.04 5.07
CA VAL A 44 -20.78 24.76 5.25
C VAL A 44 -20.74 26.08 4.48
N GLY A 45 -21.58 26.21 3.46
CA GLY A 45 -21.80 27.46 2.72
C GLY A 45 -22.79 28.36 3.44
N ILE A 46 -22.54 29.67 3.42
CA ILE A 46 -23.38 30.70 4.04
C ILE A 46 -23.97 31.58 2.94
N LYS A 47 -25.29 31.71 2.96
CA LYS A 47 -26.06 32.61 2.11
C LYS A 47 -26.94 33.50 2.98
N CYS A 48 -26.64 34.78 3.03
CA CYS A 48 -27.45 35.82 3.66
C CYS A 48 -28.54 36.26 2.68
N ILE A 49 -29.81 36.21 3.09
CA ILE A 49 -30.93 36.56 2.23
C ILE A 49 -31.28 38.04 2.42
N THR A 50 -31.07 38.85 1.40
CA THR A 50 -31.35 40.29 1.44
C THR A 50 -32.45 40.65 0.45
N PHE A 51 -33.36 41.55 0.85
CA PHE A 51 -34.47 41.97 -0.01
C PHE A 51 -34.01 42.64 -1.32
N ASN A 52 -32.77 43.15 -1.37
CA ASN A 52 -32.19 43.77 -2.55
C ASN A 52 -31.77 42.76 -3.64
N GLU A 53 -31.97 41.47 -3.42
CA GLU A 53 -31.66 40.41 -4.38
C GLU A 53 -32.60 40.44 -5.61
N PRO A 54 -32.07 40.36 -6.85
CA PRO A 54 -32.89 40.42 -8.07
C PRO A 54 -34.02 39.39 -8.15
N GLN A 55 -33.85 38.26 -7.47
CA GLN A 55 -34.79 37.16 -7.44
C GLN A 55 -36.15 37.60 -6.85
N PHE A 56 -36.16 38.57 -5.93
CA PHE A 56 -37.39 39.07 -5.30
C PHE A 56 -38.20 40.03 -6.19
N GLN A 57 -37.65 40.53 -7.30
CA GLN A 57 -38.37 41.48 -8.16
C GLN A 57 -39.51 40.84 -8.96
N GLY A 58 -39.55 39.51 -9.07
CA GLY A 58 -40.60 38.79 -9.81
C GLY A 58 -41.08 37.47 -9.20
N HIS A 59 -40.40 36.93 -8.18
CA HIS A 59 -40.70 35.62 -7.60
C HIS A 59 -41.79 35.71 -6.51
N PHE A 60 -43.03 36.01 -6.92
CA PHE A 60 -44.24 36.28 -6.11
C PHE A 60 -44.43 37.75 -5.67
N PRO A 61 -45.20 38.54 -6.43
CA PRO A 61 -45.55 39.91 -6.06
C PRO A 61 -46.18 39.99 -4.66
N GLY A 62 -45.64 40.84 -3.79
CA GLY A 62 -46.15 41.05 -2.43
C GLY A 62 -45.75 39.98 -1.39
N MET A 63 -45.06 38.92 -1.78
CA MET A 63 -44.58 37.88 -0.86
C MET A 63 -43.14 37.47 -1.21
N PRO A 64 -42.11 38.16 -0.69
CA PRO A 64 -40.73 37.91 -1.07
C PRO A 64 -40.26 36.55 -0.54
N ILE A 65 -40.32 35.53 -1.42
CA ILE A 65 -39.82 34.18 -1.15
C ILE A 65 -38.58 33.95 -2.00
N PHE A 66 -37.52 33.38 -1.42
CA PHE A 66 -36.33 33.01 -2.18
C PHE A 66 -36.61 31.71 -2.96
N PRO A 67 -36.35 31.66 -4.29
CA PRO A 67 -36.68 30.49 -5.10
C PRO A 67 -35.95 29.22 -4.65
N GLY A 68 -36.65 28.09 -4.60
CA GLY A 68 -36.05 26.80 -4.25
C GLY A 68 -34.90 26.40 -5.18
N VAL A 69 -35.02 26.70 -6.48
CA VAL A 69 -33.93 26.47 -7.46
C VAL A 69 -32.67 27.29 -7.14
N MET A 70 -32.82 28.46 -6.52
CA MET A 70 -31.68 29.29 -6.11
C MET A 70 -31.03 28.76 -4.85
N ILE A 71 -31.78 28.08 -3.97
CA ILE A 71 -31.21 27.33 -2.84
C ILE A 71 -30.36 26.16 -3.37
N ILE A 72 -30.86 25.43 -4.37
CA ILE A 72 -30.11 24.35 -5.03
C ILE A 72 -28.85 24.91 -5.69
N GLU A 73 -28.94 26.02 -6.40
CA GLU A 73 -27.79 26.68 -7.03
C GLU A 73 -26.74 27.10 -5.98
N ALA A 74 -27.17 27.70 -4.87
CA ALA A 74 -26.25 28.06 -3.78
C ALA A 74 -25.57 26.80 -3.19
N MET A 75 -26.31 25.71 -3.00
CA MET A 75 -25.76 24.42 -2.59
C MET A 75 -24.74 23.88 -3.61
N ALA A 76 -25.02 24.00 -4.91
CA ALA A 76 -24.13 23.59 -5.98
C ALA A 76 -22.84 24.41 -5.99
N GLN A 77 -22.92 25.74 -5.81
CA GLN A 77 -21.74 26.61 -5.66
C GLN A 77 -20.92 26.23 -4.43
N THR A 78 -21.57 25.97 -3.29
CA THR A 78 -20.89 25.50 -2.06
C THR A 78 -20.13 24.18 -2.32
N SER A 79 -20.77 23.24 -3.02
CA SER A 79 -20.15 21.97 -3.40
C SER A 79 -18.99 22.17 -4.37
N GLY A 80 -19.15 23.07 -5.35
CA GLY A 80 -18.10 23.44 -6.31
C GLY A 80 -16.88 24.06 -5.63
N ILE A 81 -17.08 24.85 -4.57
CA ILE A 81 -16.00 25.41 -3.76
C ILE A 81 -15.24 24.30 -3.02
N LEU A 82 -15.95 23.35 -2.39
CA LEU A 82 -15.31 22.19 -1.74
C LEU A 82 -14.50 21.36 -2.74
N VAL A 83 -15.06 21.05 -3.91
CA VAL A 83 -14.37 20.31 -4.98
C VAL A 83 -13.16 21.09 -5.46
N GLY A 84 -13.31 22.38 -5.73
CA GLY A 84 -12.22 23.23 -6.21
C GLY A 84 -11.06 23.31 -5.23
N LEU A 85 -11.32 23.41 -3.93
CA LEU A 85 -10.28 23.34 -2.91
C LEU A 85 -9.67 21.94 -2.81
N SER A 86 -10.49 20.90 -2.90
CA SER A 86 -10.05 19.52 -2.71
C SER A 86 -9.19 18.99 -3.86
N MET A 87 -9.40 19.52 -5.06
CA MET A 87 -8.67 19.18 -6.27
C MET A 87 -7.60 20.24 -6.64
N ASP A 88 -7.33 21.20 -5.74
CA ASP A 88 -6.37 22.28 -5.96
C ASP A 88 -6.64 23.05 -7.27
N LEU A 89 -7.87 23.51 -7.50
CA LEU A 89 -8.29 24.17 -8.75
C LEU A 89 -8.29 25.70 -8.68
N VAL A 90 -7.80 26.27 -7.58
CA VAL A 90 -7.72 27.73 -7.40
C VAL A 90 -6.89 28.34 -8.53
N ASP A 91 -7.44 29.34 -9.21
CA ASP A 91 -6.83 30.03 -10.37
C ASP A 91 -6.51 29.14 -11.59
N LYS A 92 -6.97 27.87 -11.63
CA LYS A 92 -6.71 26.95 -12.74
C LYS A 92 -7.72 27.03 -13.89
N ASN A 93 -8.69 27.96 -13.83
CA ASN A 93 -9.78 28.09 -14.81
C ASN A 93 -10.55 26.78 -15.08
N ALA A 94 -10.59 25.88 -14.10
CA ALA A 94 -11.36 24.64 -14.20
C ALA A 94 -12.86 24.90 -13.96
N SER A 95 -13.72 24.21 -14.71
CA SER A 95 -15.17 24.29 -14.52
C SER A 95 -15.67 23.06 -13.76
N VAL A 96 -16.29 23.27 -12.61
CA VAL A 96 -17.02 22.24 -11.87
C VAL A 96 -18.48 22.28 -12.31
N PHE A 97 -19.01 21.16 -12.76
CA PHE A 97 -20.38 21.06 -13.26
C PHE A 97 -21.30 20.39 -12.24
N PHE A 98 -22.48 20.97 -12.05
CA PHE A 98 -23.57 20.35 -11.33
C PHE A 98 -24.42 19.52 -12.30
N MET A 99 -24.32 18.19 -12.20
CA MET A 99 -24.89 17.27 -13.20
C MET A 99 -26.37 16.95 -12.97
N GLY A 100 -26.81 16.91 -11.71
CA GLY A 100 -28.18 16.55 -11.38
C GLY A 100 -28.42 16.48 -9.88
N VAL A 101 -29.70 16.51 -9.51
CA VAL A 101 -30.17 16.35 -8.14
C VAL A 101 -31.52 15.67 -8.15
N ASP A 102 -31.73 14.80 -7.17
CA ASP A 102 -32.98 14.10 -6.94
C ASP A 102 -33.43 14.25 -5.48
N GLY A 103 -34.69 13.90 -5.20
CA GLY A 103 -35.19 13.80 -3.82
C GLY A 103 -35.31 15.11 -3.03
N VAL A 104 -35.17 16.29 -3.65
CA VAL A 104 -35.18 17.59 -2.96
C VAL A 104 -36.56 17.92 -2.37
N LYS A 105 -36.60 18.35 -1.11
CA LYS A 105 -37.82 18.80 -0.42
C LYS A 105 -37.59 20.13 0.30
N PHE A 106 -38.35 21.17 -0.09
CA PHE A 106 -38.34 22.47 0.58
C PHE A 106 -39.41 22.51 1.68
N ARG A 107 -38.98 22.55 2.94
CA ARG A 107 -39.89 22.43 4.10
C ARG A 107 -40.34 23.76 4.70
N ARG A 108 -39.59 24.84 4.44
CA ARG A 108 -39.85 26.18 4.98
C ARG A 108 -39.60 27.22 3.89
N LYS A 109 -40.42 28.29 3.89
CA LYS A 109 -40.18 29.47 3.05
C LYS A 109 -38.94 30.20 3.55
N VAL A 110 -38.08 30.58 2.63
CA VAL A 110 -36.91 31.41 2.88
C VAL A 110 -37.25 32.83 2.48
N VAL A 111 -37.03 33.79 3.38
CA VAL A 111 -37.44 35.20 3.22
C VAL A 111 -36.28 36.15 3.53
N PRO A 112 -36.35 37.43 3.14
CA PRO A 112 -35.37 38.43 3.54
C PRO A 112 -35.12 38.45 5.05
N GLY A 113 -33.86 38.51 5.44
CA GLY A 113 -33.41 38.44 6.83
C GLY A 113 -33.00 37.04 7.31
N ASP A 114 -33.34 35.98 6.57
CA ASP A 114 -32.86 34.63 6.87
C ASP A 114 -31.37 34.46 6.53
N VAL A 115 -30.73 33.51 7.22
CA VAL A 115 -29.40 32.98 6.87
C VAL A 115 -29.56 31.51 6.51
N LEU A 116 -29.18 31.15 5.29
CA LEU A 116 -29.10 29.77 4.86
C LEU A 116 -27.71 29.22 5.14
N GLU A 117 -27.67 28.11 5.89
CA GLU A 117 -26.49 27.27 6.01
C GLU A 117 -26.63 26.03 5.12
N LEU A 118 -25.67 25.86 4.22
CA LEU A 118 -25.65 24.80 3.22
C LEU A 118 -24.59 23.78 3.61
N HIS A 119 -25.02 22.78 4.37
CA HIS A 119 -24.15 21.71 4.88
C HIS A 119 -23.90 20.68 3.77
N VAL A 120 -22.68 20.62 3.26
CA VAL A 120 -22.27 19.72 2.17
C VAL A 120 -21.32 18.66 2.72
N LYS A 121 -21.57 17.40 2.34
CA LYS A 121 -20.68 16.27 2.60
C LYS A 121 -20.37 15.55 1.30
N ALA A 122 -19.08 15.36 1.01
CA ALA A 122 -18.64 14.49 -0.08
C ALA A 122 -18.89 13.03 0.32
N LEU A 123 -19.72 12.33 -0.45
CA LEU A 123 -20.03 10.92 -0.22
C LEU A 123 -19.05 9.99 -0.94
N ARG A 124 -18.45 10.46 -2.03
CA ARG A 124 -17.37 9.80 -2.78
C ARG A 124 -16.39 10.89 -3.20
N GLY A 125 -15.19 10.88 -2.64
CA GLY A 125 -14.09 11.69 -3.16
C GLY A 125 -13.65 11.13 -4.51
N GLY A 126 -13.13 11.99 -5.39
CA GLY A 126 -12.25 11.50 -6.45
C GLY A 126 -11.01 10.86 -5.83
N ALA A 127 -10.26 10.09 -6.61
CA ALA A 127 -9.00 9.51 -6.16
C ALA A 127 -8.14 10.60 -5.50
N ALA A 128 -7.58 10.30 -4.32
CA ALA A 128 -6.70 11.21 -3.61
C ALA A 128 -5.33 11.20 -4.28
N ILE A 129 -5.23 11.90 -5.41
CA ILE A 129 -4.03 11.99 -6.25
C ILE A 129 -3.29 13.28 -5.90
N HIS A 130 -2.05 13.17 -5.47
CA HIS A 130 -1.21 14.33 -5.20
C HIS A 130 -0.95 15.14 -6.49
N PRO A 131 -0.95 16.49 -6.47
CA PRO A 131 -0.79 17.31 -7.68
C PRO A 131 0.51 17.08 -8.47
N SER A 132 1.56 16.56 -7.84
CA SER A 132 2.83 16.23 -8.50
C SER A 132 2.88 14.80 -9.09
N ALA A 133 1.83 14.00 -8.91
CA ALA A 133 1.75 12.68 -9.53
C ALA A 133 1.40 12.83 -11.02
N THR A 134 2.03 12.00 -11.86
CA THR A 134 1.77 11.95 -13.30
C THR A 134 0.98 10.69 -13.62
N ILE A 135 -0.27 10.85 -14.07
CA ILE A 135 -1.16 9.75 -14.44
C ILE A 135 -1.37 9.79 -15.95
N HIS A 136 -1.03 8.70 -16.63
CA HIS A 136 -1.28 8.58 -18.06
C HIS A 136 -2.79 8.57 -18.35
N PRO A 137 -3.29 9.25 -19.40
CA PRO A 137 -4.73 9.34 -19.69
C PRO A 137 -5.45 8.01 -19.91
N SER A 138 -4.70 6.95 -20.30
CA SER A 138 -5.24 5.60 -20.48
C SER A 138 -5.18 4.72 -19.23
N ALA A 139 -4.66 5.23 -18.11
CA ALA A 139 -4.72 4.52 -16.84
C ALA A 139 -6.12 4.64 -16.24
N VAL A 140 -6.58 3.58 -15.60
CA VAL A 140 -7.85 3.54 -14.87
C VAL A 140 -7.54 3.60 -13.38
N ILE A 141 -7.88 4.73 -12.76
CA ILE A 141 -7.70 4.94 -11.32
C ILE A 141 -9.07 4.97 -10.67
N ASP A 142 -9.30 4.06 -9.73
CA ASP A 142 -10.52 4.05 -8.95
C ASP A 142 -10.59 5.30 -8.03
N PRO A 143 -11.76 5.94 -7.85
CA PRO A 143 -11.92 7.08 -6.95
C PRO A 143 -11.51 6.86 -5.48
N GLY A 144 -11.42 5.62 -4.99
CA GLY A 144 -10.92 5.34 -3.64
C GLY A 144 -9.40 5.43 -3.50
N ALA A 145 -8.66 5.32 -4.61
CA ALA A 145 -7.21 5.16 -4.60
C ALA A 145 -6.48 6.37 -3.98
N ARG A 146 -5.35 6.11 -3.32
CA ARG A 146 -4.49 7.14 -2.71
C ARG A 146 -3.13 7.11 -3.38
N ILE A 147 -2.79 8.18 -4.10
CA ILE A 147 -1.55 8.28 -4.88
C ILE A 147 -0.73 9.46 -4.36
N ALA A 148 0.41 9.17 -3.74
CA ALA A 148 1.28 10.19 -3.15
C ALA A 148 2.09 11.00 -4.18
N ALA A 149 2.88 11.95 -3.67
CA ALA A 149 3.71 12.85 -4.46
C ALA A 149 4.76 12.11 -5.31
N GLY A 150 5.04 12.63 -6.52
CA GLY A 150 6.09 12.10 -7.39
C GLY A 150 5.77 10.76 -8.06
N CYS A 151 4.61 10.16 -7.76
CA CYS A 151 4.19 8.92 -8.40
C CYS A 151 4.03 9.08 -9.91
N THR A 152 4.40 8.05 -10.66
CA THR A 152 4.15 7.96 -12.10
C THR A 152 3.35 6.70 -12.40
N VAL A 153 2.14 6.87 -12.95
CA VAL A 153 1.30 5.76 -13.41
C VAL A 153 1.23 5.80 -14.93
N GLY A 154 1.93 4.86 -15.58
CA GLY A 154 1.97 4.81 -17.04
C GLY A 154 0.74 4.15 -17.68
N PRO A 155 0.77 3.95 -19.00
CA PRO A 155 -0.42 3.63 -19.79
C PRO A 155 -1.02 2.27 -19.45
N PHE A 156 -2.36 2.20 -19.50
CA PHE A 156 -3.14 0.97 -19.32
C PHE A 156 -2.94 0.29 -17.96
N CYS A 157 -2.46 1.02 -16.96
CA CYS A 157 -2.47 0.53 -15.59
C CYS A 157 -3.89 0.60 -15.00
N VAL A 158 -4.19 -0.29 -14.06
CA VAL A 158 -5.42 -0.28 -13.26
C VAL A 158 -5.03 -0.18 -11.79
N VAL A 159 -5.60 0.79 -11.08
CA VAL A 159 -5.38 1.01 -9.64
C VAL A 159 -6.73 0.98 -8.92
N GLY A 160 -6.90 -0.02 -8.04
CA GLY A 160 -8.15 -0.27 -7.30
C GLY A 160 -8.43 0.71 -6.16
N ALA A 161 -9.65 0.65 -5.63
CA ALA A 161 -10.20 1.59 -4.66
C ALA A 161 -9.43 1.65 -3.33
N GLU A 162 -8.84 0.55 -2.89
CA GLU A 162 -8.18 0.45 -1.58
C GLU A 162 -6.65 0.43 -1.70
N VAL A 163 -6.14 0.84 -2.86
CA VAL A 163 -4.71 0.93 -3.13
C VAL A 163 -4.15 2.24 -2.59
N THR A 164 -3.03 2.14 -1.87
CA THR A 164 -2.21 3.28 -1.46
C THR A 164 -0.80 3.16 -2.04
N LEU A 165 -0.44 4.12 -2.90
CA LEU A 165 0.91 4.27 -3.44
C LEU A 165 1.66 5.34 -2.64
N GLY A 166 2.77 4.96 -2.01
CA GLY A 166 3.71 5.87 -1.35
C GLY A 166 4.46 6.76 -2.34
N PRO A 167 5.21 7.77 -1.85
CA PRO A 167 5.90 8.73 -2.72
C PRO A 167 6.82 8.10 -3.75
N ASP A 168 6.94 8.71 -4.92
CA ASP A 168 7.87 8.32 -5.98
C ASP A 168 7.68 6.87 -6.50
N VAL A 169 6.51 6.27 -6.28
CA VAL A 169 6.18 4.95 -6.84
C VAL A 169 5.96 5.08 -8.35
N THR A 170 6.59 4.19 -9.12
CA THR A 170 6.42 4.13 -10.57
C THR A 170 5.72 2.83 -10.97
N LEU A 171 4.50 2.96 -11.50
CA LEU A 171 3.85 1.90 -12.28
C LEU A 171 4.20 2.14 -13.75
N LYS A 172 4.81 1.15 -14.42
CA LYS A 172 5.17 1.24 -15.84
C LYS A 172 3.90 1.19 -16.71
N SER A 173 3.73 0.19 -17.57
CA SER A 173 2.52 0.05 -18.39
C SER A 173 1.85 -1.27 -18.07
N HIS A 174 0.53 -1.37 -18.19
CA HIS A 174 -0.19 -2.65 -18.02
C HIS A 174 0.05 -3.29 -16.63
N VAL A 175 0.18 -2.47 -15.59
CA VAL A 175 0.28 -2.95 -14.20
C VAL A 175 -1.13 -2.96 -13.60
N VAL A 176 -1.47 -4.04 -12.90
CA VAL A 176 -2.69 -4.10 -12.09
C VAL A 176 -2.30 -4.06 -10.63
N VAL A 177 -2.76 -3.04 -9.92
CA VAL A 177 -2.70 -2.96 -8.46
C VAL A 177 -4.12 -2.91 -7.92
N THR A 178 -4.48 -3.87 -7.06
CA THR A 178 -5.85 -4.03 -6.56
C THR A 178 -5.85 -4.47 -5.10
N GLY A 179 -7.04 -4.75 -4.55
CA GLY A 179 -7.24 -5.15 -3.16
C GLY A 179 -6.83 -4.07 -2.16
N TRP A 180 -6.85 -4.43 -0.87
CA TRP A 180 -6.34 -3.57 0.18
C TRP A 180 -4.81 -3.65 0.20
N THR A 181 -4.18 -2.79 -0.60
CA THR A 181 -2.75 -2.90 -0.92
C THR A 181 -2.02 -1.61 -0.66
N GLU A 182 -0.90 -1.70 0.07
CA GLU A 182 -0.01 -0.58 0.34
C GLU A 182 1.36 -0.84 -0.27
N ILE A 183 1.88 0.16 -1.00
CA ILE A 183 3.17 0.08 -1.67
C ILE A 183 4.06 1.22 -1.20
N GLY A 184 5.19 0.89 -0.58
CA GLY A 184 6.13 1.86 -0.03
C GLY A 184 6.88 2.67 -1.10
N ALA A 185 7.44 3.78 -0.64
CA ALA A 185 8.05 4.82 -1.48
C ALA A 185 9.16 4.32 -2.41
N GLY A 186 9.28 4.92 -3.59
CA GLY A 186 10.34 4.66 -4.56
C GLY A 186 10.30 3.27 -5.22
N SER A 187 9.21 2.52 -5.03
CA SER A 187 9.04 1.20 -5.64
C SER A 187 8.73 1.32 -7.13
N VAL A 188 9.19 0.36 -7.93
CA VAL A 188 8.99 0.32 -9.38
C VAL A 188 8.35 -1.00 -9.77
N ILE A 189 7.19 -0.92 -10.43
CA ILE A 189 6.40 -2.07 -10.87
C ILE A 189 6.36 -2.11 -12.38
N PHE A 190 6.82 -3.23 -12.93
CA PHE A 190 7.04 -3.45 -14.36
C PHE A 190 5.81 -4.10 -15.02
N PRO A 191 5.75 -4.10 -16.37
CA PRO A 191 4.55 -4.50 -17.07
C PRO A 191 4.02 -5.90 -16.75
N PHE A 192 2.70 -6.02 -16.76
CA PHE A 192 1.97 -7.27 -16.55
C PHE A 192 2.09 -7.87 -15.15
N ALA A 193 2.69 -7.15 -14.19
CA ALA A 193 2.62 -7.52 -12.79
C ALA A 193 1.19 -7.31 -12.25
N THR A 194 0.72 -8.28 -11.47
CA THR A 194 -0.57 -8.24 -10.77
C THR A 194 -0.30 -8.26 -9.26
N VAL A 195 -0.61 -7.15 -8.61
CA VAL A 195 -0.23 -6.89 -7.21
C VAL A 195 -1.47 -6.64 -6.36
N GLY A 196 -1.66 -7.46 -5.33
CA GLY A 196 -2.76 -7.32 -4.37
C GLY A 196 -4.05 -8.02 -4.74
N ASP A 197 -4.00 -8.95 -5.70
CA ASP A 197 -5.17 -9.74 -6.08
C ASP A 197 -5.44 -10.88 -5.08
N VAL A 198 -6.63 -11.46 -5.17
CA VAL A 198 -7.13 -12.46 -4.21
C VAL A 198 -6.23 -13.70 -4.11
N PRO A 199 -6.15 -14.35 -2.93
CA PRO A 199 -5.44 -15.61 -2.74
C PRO A 199 -5.91 -16.72 -3.69
N GLN A 200 -4.99 -17.63 -4.00
CA GLN A 200 -5.30 -18.90 -4.67
C GLN A 200 -5.61 -20.04 -3.67
N ASP A 201 -6.08 -19.70 -2.47
CA ASP A 201 -6.53 -20.66 -1.46
C ASP A 201 -8.01 -21.01 -1.70
N LEU A 202 -8.34 -22.29 -1.75
CA LEU A 202 -9.72 -22.78 -1.91
C LEU A 202 -10.64 -22.38 -0.74
N LYS A 203 -10.06 -22.00 0.41
CA LYS A 203 -10.78 -21.54 1.60
C LYS A 203 -11.05 -20.03 1.60
N TYR A 204 -10.49 -19.29 0.64
CA TYR A 204 -10.78 -17.86 0.50
C TYR A 204 -12.22 -17.67 0.02
N HIS A 205 -12.98 -16.85 0.75
CA HIS A 205 -14.41 -16.64 0.52
C HIS A 205 -14.77 -15.17 0.33
N GLY A 206 -13.77 -14.33 0.02
CA GLY A 206 -13.96 -12.89 -0.18
C GLY A 206 -13.77 -12.08 1.10
N GLU A 207 -13.11 -12.64 2.11
CA GLU A 207 -12.71 -11.88 3.28
C GLU A 207 -11.82 -10.68 2.91
N HIS A 208 -11.90 -9.62 3.70
CA HIS A 208 -11.16 -8.39 3.44
C HIS A 208 -9.72 -8.51 3.95
N THR A 209 -8.77 -8.88 3.07
CA THR A 209 -7.37 -9.12 3.42
C THR A 209 -6.42 -8.18 2.70
N ARG A 210 -5.18 -8.12 3.21
CA ARG A 210 -4.24 -7.04 2.90
C ARG A 210 -2.93 -7.55 2.30
N LEU A 211 -2.34 -6.71 1.45
CA LEU A 211 -0.94 -6.82 1.01
C LEU A 211 -0.18 -5.55 1.42
N ILE A 212 0.99 -5.71 2.03
CA ILE A 212 1.87 -4.60 2.41
C ILE A 212 3.25 -4.82 1.78
N ILE A 213 3.68 -3.88 0.96
CA ILE A 213 5.00 -3.87 0.33
C ILE A 213 5.79 -2.68 0.87
N GLY A 214 7.03 -2.93 1.29
CA GLY A 214 7.97 -1.92 1.74
C GLY A 214 8.42 -0.95 0.63
N LYS A 215 9.52 -0.26 0.91
CA LYS A 215 10.07 0.79 0.04
C LYS A 215 11.04 0.21 -0.97
N ARG A 216 11.23 0.91 -2.09
CA ARG A 216 12.26 0.65 -3.10
C ARG A 216 12.20 -0.78 -3.68
N ALA A 217 11.03 -1.42 -3.61
CA ALA A 217 10.83 -2.73 -4.20
C ALA A 217 10.88 -2.64 -5.74
N ARG A 218 11.49 -3.63 -6.39
CA ARG A 218 11.49 -3.78 -7.85
C ARG A 218 10.73 -5.02 -8.23
N ILE A 219 9.50 -4.83 -8.70
CA ILE A 219 8.59 -5.91 -9.07
C ILE A 219 8.57 -6.02 -10.59
N ARG A 220 9.23 -7.04 -11.10
CA ARG A 220 9.48 -7.26 -12.53
C ARG A 220 8.26 -7.85 -13.24
N GLU A 221 8.41 -8.06 -14.54
CA GLU A 221 7.33 -8.34 -15.47
C GLU A 221 6.59 -9.63 -15.10
N GLY A 222 5.26 -9.63 -15.16
CA GLY A 222 4.45 -10.83 -14.91
C GLY A 222 4.52 -11.38 -13.48
N ALA A 223 5.13 -10.67 -12.52
CA ALA A 223 5.13 -11.10 -11.13
C ALA A 223 3.71 -11.03 -10.53
N THR A 224 3.38 -11.98 -9.65
CA THR A 224 2.07 -12.05 -8.99
C THR A 224 2.22 -12.06 -7.48
N LEU A 225 1.49 -11.18 -6.79
CA LEU A 225 1.56 -11.02 -5.34
C LEU A 225 0.14 -10.99 -4.78
N ASN A 226 -0.22 -11.96 -3.93
CA ASN A 226 -1.56 -12.05 -3.36
C ASN A 226 -1.68 -11.42 -1.98
N THR A 227 -2.89 -11.00 -1.61
CA THR A 227 -3.24 -10.66 -0.22
C THR A 227 -3.23 -11.91 0.67
N GLY A 228 -3.43 -11.73 1.98
CA GLY A 228 -3.53 -12.86 2.92
C GLY A 228 -4.89 -13.56 2.91
N THR A 229 -5.08 -14.48 3.86
CA THR A 229 -6.34 -15.19 4.14
C THR A 229 -6.73 -15.00 5.60
N GLU A 230 -8.02 -15.09 5.94
CA GLU A 230 -8.45 -14.96 7.36
C GLU A 230 -7.74 -15.98 8.27
N GLY A 231 -7.56 -17.21 7.79
CA GLY A 231 -6.88 -18.28 8.51
C GLY A 231 -5.36 -18.08 8.67
N GLY A 232 -4.74 -17.27 7.82
CA GLY A 232 -3.29 -17.00 7.80
C GLY A 232 -2.87 -15.69 8.47
N GLY A 233 -3.81 -14.95 9.05
CA GLY A 233 -3.58 -13.64 9.67
C GLY A 233 -3.96 -12.46 8.78
N GLY A 234 -4.45 -12.72 7.56
CA GLY A 234 -5.07 -11.75 6.67
C GLY A 234 -4.10 -10.79 6.00
N VAL A 235 -2.78 -11.03 6.10
CA VAL A 235 -1.76 -10.10 5.62
C VAL A 235 -0.58 -10.83 4.98
N THR A 236 -0.35 -10.55 3.69
CA THR A 236 0.95 -10.81 3.04
C THR A 236 1.84 -9.58 3.21
N ARG A 237 3.12 -9.78 3.57
CA ARG A 237 4.08 -8.69 3.79
C ARG A 237 5.37 -8.91 3.01
N ILE A 238 5.86 -7.86 2.36
CA ILE A 238 7.16 -7.81 1.69
C ILE A 238 7.93 -6.59 2.23
N GLY A 239 9.19 -6.79 2.61
CA GLY A 239 10.07 -5.75 3.15
C GLY A 239 10.57 -4.73 2.13
N ASP A 240 11.55 -3.95 2.57
CA ASP A 240 12.25 -2.94 1.80
C ASP A 240 13.30 -3.55 0.85
N ASP A 241 13.61 -2.87 -0.25
CA ASP A 241 14.72 -3.17 -1.16
C ASP A 241 14.67 -4.57 -1.81
N CYS A 242 13.48 -5.18 -1.88
CA CYS A 242 13.28 -6.48 -2.51
C CYS A 242 13.32 -6.41 -4.05
N LEU A 243 13.88 -7.45 -4.67
CA LEU A 243 13.84 -7.66 -6.12
C LEU A 243 13.01 -8.91 -6.43
N ILE A 244 11.82 -8.69 -6.98
CA ILE A 244 10.91 -9.76 -7.40
C ILE A 244 11.02 -9.87 -8.91
N MET A 245 11.77 -10.86 -9.42
CA MET A 245 12.08 -10.98 -10.84
C MET A 245 10.91 -11.55 -11.66
N THR A 246 11.10 -11.57 -12.98
CA THR A 246 10.06 -11.87 -13.96
C THR A 246 9.34 -13.19 -13.65
N GLY A 247 8.02 -13.14 -13.59
CA GLY A 247 7.16 -14.31 -13.36
C GLY A 247 7.24 -14.92 -11.96
N ALA A 248 7.93 -14.28 -11.00
CA ALA A 248 7.94 -14.76 -9.63
C ALA A 248 6.55 -14.59 -8.97
N HIS A 249 6.21 -15.52 -8.10
CA HIS A 249 4.94 -15.58 -7.39
C HIS A 249 5.15 -15.49 -5.88
N VAL A 250 4.35 -14.64 -5.22
CA VAL A 250 4.23 -14.55 -3.76
C VAL A 250 2.80 -14.89 -3.38
N GLY A 251 2.63 -16.08 -2.79
CA GLY A 251 1.37 -16.57 -2.28
C GLY A 251 0.88 -15.84 -1.02
N HIS A 252 -0.33 -16.18 -0.62
CA HIS A 252 -1.02 -15.57 0.50
C HIS A 252 -0.30 -15.76 1.84
N ASP A 253 -0.38 -14.75 2.71
CA ASP A 253 0.14 -14.76 4.08
C ASP A 253 1.67 -14.92 4.18
N ALA A 254 2.39 -14.86 3.06
CA ALA A 254 3.84 -14.90 3.05
C ALA A 254 4.43 -13.68 3.78
N GLN A 255 5.49 -13.91 4.55
CA GLN A 255 6.24 -12.88 5.27
C GLN A 255 7.65 -12.82 4.71
N ILE A 256 7.91 -11.84 3.84
CA ILE A 256 9.20 -11.65 3.18
C ILE A 256 9.92 -10.46 3.80
N GLY A 257 11.13 -10.67 4.31
CA GLY A 257 11.99 -9.65 4.90
C GLY A 257 12.57 -8.67 3.88
N ASP A 258 13.60 -7.94 4.30
CA ASP A 258 14.23 -6.91 3.49
C ASP A 258 15.32 -7.49 2.56
N ARG A 259 15.56 -6.82 1.44
CA ARG A 259 16.64 -7.14 0.48
C ARG A 259 16.56 -8.56 -0.09
N VAL A 260 15.37 -9.15 -0.07
CA VAL A 260 15.12 -10.49 -0.63
C VAL A 260 15.13 -10.43 -2.16
N ILE A 261 15.73 -11.43 -2.78
CA ILE A 261 15.75 -11.60 -4.24
C ILE A 261 15.02 -12.88 -4.62
N LEU A 262 13.88 -12.74 -5.27
CA LEU A 262 13.19 -13.84 -5.92
C LEU A 262 13.55 -13.83 -7.40
N VAL A 263 14.33 -14.81 -7.84
CA VAL A 263 14.77 -14.89 -9.24
C VAL A 263 13.62 -15.37 -10.14
N ASN A 264 13.80 -15.32 -11.46
CA ASN A 264 12.75 -15.59 -12.44
C ASN A 264 11.98 -16.88 -12.14
N ASN A 265 10.66 -16.78 -12.20
CA ASN A 265 9.72 -17.90 -12.02
C ASN A 265 9.90 -18.66 -10.69
N VAL A 266 10.35 -17.97 -9.64
CA VAL A 266 10.28 -18.52 -8.28
C VAL A 266 8.83 -18.56 -7.81
N ALA A 267 8.43 -19.66 -7.19
CA ALA A 267 7.11 -19.79 -6.57
C ALA A 267 7.23 -19.86 -5.04
N ILE A 268 6.76 -18.82 -4.35
CA ILE A 268 6.60 -18.80 -2.90
C ILE A 268 5.15 -19.19 -2.59
N ALA A 269 4.95 -20.34 -1.95
CA ALA A 269 3.62 -20.79 -1.55
C ALA A 269 3.08 -20.01 -0.33
N GLY A 270 1.84 -20.32 0.08
CA GLY A 270 1.21 -19.67 1.21
C GLY A 270 1.95 -19.84 2.54
N HIS A 271 1.89 -18.82 3.41
CA HIS A 271 2.47 -18.81 4.77
C HIS A 271 4.00 -19.00 4.84
N VAL A 272 4.72 -18.86 3.74
CA VAL A 272 6.19 -18.94 3.74
C VAL A 272 6.78 -17.72 4.47
N VAL A 273 7.84 -17.96 5.24
CA VAL A 273 8.62 -16.88 5.88
C VAL A 273 10.02 -16.85 5.28
N LEU A 274 10.41 -15.72 4.70
CA LEU A 274 11.78 -15.48 4.23
C LEU A 274 12.41 -14.38 5.09
N GLY A 275 13.54 -14.68 5.71
CA GLY A 275 14.35 -13.68 6.40
C GLY A 275 15.01 -12.70 5.43
N ASP A 276 15.64 -11.67 6.00
CA ASP A 276 16.40 -10.68 5.25
C ASP A 276 17.50 -11.29 4.37
N ASP A 277 17.84 -10.62 3.27
CA ASP A 277 18.95 -10.99 2.37
C ASP A 277 18.85 -12.42 1.77
N VAL A 278 17.69 -13.07 1.85
CA VAL A 278 17.47 -14.38 1.23
C VAL A 278 17.46 -14.24 -0.30
N ILE A 279 18.12 -15.19 -0.98
CA ILE A 279 18.04 -15.30 -2.44
C ILE A 279 17.44 -16.65 -2.79
N VAL A 280 16.34 -16.62 -3.56
CA VAL A 280 15.73 -17.82 -4.11
C VAL A 280 16.05 -17.90 -5.61
N GLY A 281 16.84 -18.89 -6.00
CA GLY A 281 17.30 -19.09 -7.37
C GLY A 281 16.15 -19.42 -8.33
N GLY A 282 16.34 -19.13 -9.62
CA GLY A 282 15.25 -19.20 -10.61
C GLY A 282 14.66 -20.61 -10.75
N LEU A 283 13.38 -20.67 -11.13
CA LEU A 283 12.61 -21.91 -11.30
C LEU A 283 12.54 -22.77 -10.01
N SER A 284 12.72 -22.14 -8.85
CA SER A 284 12.64 -22.82 -7.55
C SER A 284 11.28 -22.60 -6.89
N GLY A 285 10.94 -23.49 -5.97
CA GLY A 285 9.71 -23.40 -5.18
C GLY A 285 9.99 -23.51 -3.70
N ILE A 286 9.29 -22.71 -2.89
CA ILE A 286 9.27 -22.84 -1.44
C ILE A 286 7.87 -23.30 -1.04
N HIS A 287 7.80 -24.49 -0.44
CA HIS A 287 6.53 -25.11 -0.05
C HIS A 287 5.89 -24.36 1.12
N GLN A 288 4.56 -24.42 1.22
CA GLN A 288 3.80 -23.70 2.25
C GLN A 288 4.31 -23.95 3.67
N TRP A 289 4.30 -22.92 4.51
CA TRP A 289 4.76 -22.91 5.92
C TRP A 289 6.28 -23.04 6.13
N VAL A 290 7.08 -23.16 5.07
CA VAL A 290 8.54 -23.22 5.21
C VAL A 290 9.08 -21.86 5.65
N ARG A 291 10.05 -21.90 6.57
CA ARG A 291 10.84 -20.75 7.00
C ARG A 291 12.24 -20.83 6.41
N VAL A 292 12.71 -19.76 5.79
CA VAL A 292 14.07 -19.63 5.26
C VAL A 292 14.78 -18.54 6.04
N GLY A 293 15.78 -18.94 6.82
CA GLY A 293 16.56 -18.02 7.66
C GLY A 293 17.34 -17.00 6.83
N GLN A 294 17.64 -15.87 7.45
CA GLN A 294 18.25 -14.73 6.76
C GLN A 294 19.58 -15.06 6.09
N GLY A 295 19.85 -14.42 4.96
CA GLY A 295 21.06 -14.58 4.16
C GLY A 295 21.26 -15.97 3.56
N ALA A 296 20.27 -16.87 3.66
CA ALA A 296 20.31 -18.16 3.00
C ALA A 296 20.18 -18.01 1.47
N ILE A 297 20.79 -18.94 0.73
CA ILE A 297 20.67 -19.04 -0.72
C ILE A 297 20.03 -20.37 -1.07
N ILE A 298 18.96 -20.31 -1.84
CA ILE A 298 18.36 -21.46 -2.50
C ILE A 298 18.87 -21.46 -3.95
N GLY A 299 19.55 -22.53 -4.35
CA GLY A 299 20.03 -22.73 -5.71
C GLY A 299 18.88 -22.81 -6.71
N ALA A 300 19.15 -22.53 -7.98
CA ALA A 300 18.14 -22.62 -9.03
C ALA A 300 17.57 -24.05 -9.13
N VAL A 301 16.34 -24.16 -9.66
CA VAL A 301 15.65 -25.43 -9.92
C VAL A 301 15.52 -26.31 -8.66
N THR A 302 15.34 -25.68 -7.49
CA THR A 302 15.27 -26.36 -6.19
C THR A 302 13.87 -26.27 -5.59
N MET A 303 13.32 -27.38 -5.12
CA MET A 303 12.06 -27.40 -4.37
C MET A 303 12.35 -27.59 -2.88
N VAL A 304 12.09 -26.57 -2.07
CA VAL A 304 12.34 -26.59 -0.62
C VAL A 304 11.05 -26.95 0.13
N THR A 305 11.08 -28.07 0.86
CA THR A 305 9.92 -28.56 1.64
C THR A 305 10.10 -28.45 3.15
N ASN A 306 11.23 -27.92 3.60
CA ASN A 306 11.72 -27.97 4.96
C ASN A 306 12.38 -26.65 5.34
N ASP A 307 12.40 -26.32 6.62
CA ASP A 307 13.00 -25.09 7.11
C ASP A 307 14.50 -25.04 6.81
N VAL A 308 14.98 -23.86 6.41
CA VAL A 308 16.37 -23.61 6.04
C VAL A 308 16.98 -22.69 7.08
N ILE A 309 18.10 -23.11 7.66
CA ILE A 309 18.82 -22.32 8.67
C ILE A 309 19.33 -20.99 8.08
N PRO A 310 19.53 -19.95 8.92
CA PRO A 310 20.21 -18.73 8.51
C PRO A 310 21.56 -19.03 7.85
N TYR A 311 21.87 -18.27 6.81
CA TYR A 311 23.09 -18.39 6.02
C TYR A 311 23.29 -19.74 5.34
N GLY A 312 22.29 -20.63 5.31
CA GLY A 312 22.38 -21.92 4.64
C GLY A 312 22.53 -21.78 3.12
N LEU A 313 23.29 -22.70 2.52
CA LEU A 313 23.30 -22.89 1.07
C LEU A 313 22.50 -24.15 0.75
N VAL A 314 21.40 -24.02 0.03
CA VAL A 314 20.52 -25.13 -0.34
C VAL A 314 20.58 -25.37 -1.83
N GLN A 315 20.77 -26.61 -2.27
CA GLN A 315 20.82 -26.99 -3.69
C GLN A 315 20.09 -28.31 -3.94
N ALA A 316 20.18 -28.82 -5.17
CA ALA A 316 19.56 -30.06 -5.64
C ALA A 316 18.01 -30.04 -5.75
N PRO A 317 17.40 -30.92 -6.55
CA PRO A 317 15.98 -30.81 -6.90
C PRO A 317 14.99 -30.82 -5.73
N ARG A 318 15.34 -31.43 -4.59
CA ARG A 318 14.49 -31.55 -3.39
C ARG A 318 15.02 -30.78 -2.18
N GLY A 319 15.99 -29.89 -2.38
CA GLY A 319 16.59 -29.10 -1.33
C GLY A 319 17.48 -29.93 -0.41
N GLU A 320 18.79 -29.77 -0.55
CA GLU A 320 19.81 -30.30 0.33
C GLU A 320 20.60 -29.15 0.91
N LEU A 321 20.75 -29.11 2.24
CA LEU A 321 21.61 -28.14 2.91
C LEU A 321 23.07 -28.52 2.65
N ASP A 322 23.70 -27.83 1.70
CA ASP A 322 25.05 -28.05 1.18
C ASP A 322 25.99 -26.94 1.65
N GLY A 323 26.07 -26.78 2.97
CA GLY A 323 26.95 -25.81 3.61
C GLY A 323 26.31 -24.46 3.87
N LEU A 324 27.16 -23.43 3.88
CA LEU A 324 26.82 -22.06 4.21
C LEU A 324 27.10 -21.13 3.04
N ASN A 325 26.35 -20.03 2.95
CA ASN A 325 26.54 -18.92 2.02
C ASN A 325 27.77 -18.06 2.41
N LEU A 326 28.95 -18.68 2.33
CA LEU A 326 30.22 -18.05 2.69
C LEU A 326 30.57 -16.89 1.77
N VAL A 327 30.15 -16.94 0.50
CA VAL A 327 30.37 -15.85 -0.46
C VAL A 327 29.55 -14.62 -0.08
N GLY A 328 28.26 -14.80 0.26
CA GLY A 328 27.39 -13.72 0.74
C GLY A 328 27.90 -13.10 2.04
N LEU A 329 28.31 -13.93 3.01
CA LEU A 329 28.92 -13.45 4.27
C LEU A 329 30.18 -12.61 4.02
N LYS A 330 31.09 -13.05 3.14
CA LYS A 330 32.30 -12.29 2.78
C LYS A 330 31.97 -10.95 2.09
N ARG A 331 30.98 -10.93 1.20
CA ARG A 331 30.55 -9.70 0.51
C ARG A 331 29.94 -8.68 1.45
N ARG A 332 29.31 -9.14 2.54
CA ARG A 332 28.79 -8.27 3.62
C ARG A 332 29.86 -7.84 4.63
N GLY A 333 31.12 -8.24 4.44
CA GLY A 333 32.21 -7.84 5.32
C GLY A 333 32.17 -8.49 6.70
N ILE A 334 31.52 -9.64 6.84
CA ILE A 334 31.51 -10.40 8.09
C ILE A 334 32.94 -10.81 8.46
N ASP A 335 33.28 -10.67 9.75
CA ASP A 335 34.60 -10.97 10.27
C ASP A 335 35.02 -12.44 10.03
N ARG A 336 36.32 -12.67 9.87
CA ARG A 336 36.86 -14.02 9.63
C ARG A 336 36.65 -14.96 10.82
N GLY A 337 36.68 -14.44 12.05
CA GLY A 337 36.38 -15.17 13.27
C GLY A 337 34.94 -15.67 13.27
N GLU A 338 33.98 -14.81 12.94
CA GLU A 338 32.56 -15.16 12.82
C GLU A 338 32.32 -16.21 11.73
N ILE A 339 32.95 -16.07 10.56
CA ILE A 339 32.86 -17.09 9.50
C ILE A 339 33.42 -18.44 9.98
N THR A 340 34.48 -18.42 10.78
CA THR A 340 35.10 -19.62 11.35
C THR A 340 34.17 -20.27 12.38
N ALA A 341 33.56 -19.48 13.25
CA ALA A 341 32.57 -19.93 14.23
C ALA A 341 31.35 -20.56 13.54
N LEU A 342 30.82 -19.93 12.49
CA LEU A 342 29.71 -20.47 11.69
C LEU A 342 30.05 -21.81 11.05
N ARG A 343 31.27 -21.96 10.50
CA ARG A 343 31.72 -23.25 9.95
C ARG A 343 31.78 -24.33 11.03
N ALA A 344 32.32 -24.02 12.20
CA ALA A 344 32.38 -24.96 13.33
C ALA A 344 30.98 -25.34 13.82
N ALA A 345 30.05 -24.38 13.88
CA ALA A 345 28.66 -24.62 14.21
C ALA A 345 27.97 -25.53 13.19
N TYR A 346 28.18 -25.30 11.89
CA TYR A 346 27.65 -26.16 10.83
C TYR A 346 28.16 -27.60 10.96
N GLN A 347 29.47 -27.78 11.22
CA GLN A 347 30.04 -29.11 11.46
C GLN A 347 29.46 -29.77 12.71
N THR A 348 29.23 -29.00 13.78
CA THR A 348 28.56 -29.49 14.98
C THR A 348 27.16 -29.99 14.63
N LEU A 349 26.35 -29.20 13.91
CA LEU A 349 25.00 -29.60 13.49
C LEU A 349 24.96 -30.86 12.62
N ALA A 350 26.03 -31.10 11.84
CA ALA A 350 26.19 -32.24 10.95
C ALA A 350 26.58 -33.55 11.65
N GLN A 351 26.97 -33.50 12.93
CA GLN A 351 27.31 -34.69 13.70
C GLN A 351 26.08 -35.61 13.86
N GLU A 352 26.33 -36.92 13.93
CA GLU A 352 25.26 -37.92 14.13
C GLU A 352 24.90 -38.11 15.61
N ASP A 353 25.77 -37.66 16.53
CA ASP A 353 25.54 -37.77 17.96
C ASP A 353 24.43 -36.81 18.43
N GLY A 354 23.42 -37.38 19.09
CA GLY A 354 22.26 -36.66 19.62
C GLY A 354 21.21 -36.28 18.55
N SER A 355 20.17 -35.55 18.95
CA SER A 355 19.21 -34.98 17.99
C SER A 355 19.69 -33.65 17.43
N PHE A 356 19.17 -33.25 16.27
CA PHE A 356 19.47 -31.94 15.67
C PHE A 356 19.13 -30.78 16.62
N LEU A 357 18.05 -30.91 17.39
CA LEU A 357 17.64 -29.93 18.40
C LEU A 357 18.61 -29.88 19.58
N ASP A 358 19.12 -31.02 20.07
CA ASP A 358 20.09 -31.05 21.17
C ASP A 358 21.38 -30.36 20.77
N ARG A 359 21.84 -30.59 19.54
CA ARG A 359 23.02 -29.91 18.98
C ARG A 359 22.79 -28.40 18.83
N ALA A 360 21.60 -27.99 18.44
CA ALA A 360 21.24 -26.57 18.41
C ALA A 360 21.20 -25.94 19.82
N ARG A 361 20.67 -26.63 20.84
CA ARG A 361 20.71 -26.15 22.24
C ARG A 361 22.14 -25.97 22.73
N LYS A 362 23.00 -26.95 22.45
CA LYS A 362 24.43 -26.87 22.79
C LYS A 362 25.09 -25.63 22.17
N LEU A 363 24.82 -25.36 20.88
CA LEU A 363 25.34 -24.17 20.20
C LEU A 363 24.79 -22.86 20.79
N ALA A 364 23.52 -22.84 21.22
CA ALA A 364 22.92 -21.69 21.89
C ALA A 364 23.62 -21.36 23.22
N GLU A 365 23.99 -22.39 23.99
CA GLU A 365 24.57 -22.27 25.32
C GLU A 365 26.09 -22.00 25.29
N GLU A 366 26.81 -22.61 24.35
CA GLU A 366 28.29 -22.63 24.36
C GLU A 366 28.93 -21.58 23.43
N SER A 367 28.20 -21.02 22.46
CA SER A 367 28.80 -20.10 21.47
C SER A 367 28.76 -18.64 21.93
N ASP A 368 29.88 -17.93 21.76
CA ASP A 368 29.96 -16.47 21.91
C ASP A 368 29.66 -15.70 20.61
N SER A 369 29.56 -16.39 19.47
CA SER A 369 29.26 -15.78 18.18
C SER A 369 27.77 -15.42 18.09
N PRO A 370 27.41 -14.14 17.83
CA PRO A 370 26.02 -13.74 17.64
C PRO A 370 25.36 -14.49 16.47
N LEU A 371 26.10 -14.75 15.38
CA LEU A 371 25.56 -15.42 14.20
C LEU A 371 25.28 -16.92 14.45
N VAL A 372 26.09 -17.56 15.30
CA VAL A 372 25.85 -18.96 15.70
C VAL A 372 24.62 -19.04 16.62
N ARG A 373 24.48 -18.12 17.57
CA ARG A 373 23.29 -18.04 18.42
C ARG A 373 22.02 -17.82 17.61
N GLU A 374 22.08 -16.98 16.59
CA GLU A 374 20.97 -16.75 15.68
C GLU A 374 20.53 -18.03 14.94
N ILE A 375 21.48 -18.83 14.42
CA ILE A 375 21.17 -20.14 13.82
C ILE A 375 20.50 -21.05 14.86
N ALA A 376 21.05 -21.13 16.06
CA ALA A 376 20.52 -21.96 17.13
C ALA A 376 19.10 -21.52 17.54
N GLU A 377 18.87 -20.23 17.76
CA GLU A 377 17.58 -19.66 18.11
C GLU A 377 16.54 -19.90 17.00
N PHE A 378 16.92 -19.78 15.74
CA PHE A 378 16.05 -20.12 14.61
C PHE A 378 15.60 -21.58 14.65
N ILE A 379 16.53 -22.51 14.92
CA ILE A 379 16.23 -23.95 15.02
C ILE A 379 15.34 -24.25 16.24
N LEU A 380 15.58 -23.58 17.36
CA LEU A 380 14.86 -23.82 18.62
C LEU A 380 13.50 -23.12 18.67
N SER A 381 13.29 -22.12 17.82
CA SER A 381 12.00 -21.45 17.69
C SER A 381 10.93 -22.39 17.12
N LYS A 382 9.67 -22.12 17.47
CA LYS A 382 8.52 -22.94 17.02
C LYS A 382 8.44 -22.97 15.49
N SER A 383 8.28 -24.17 14.94
CA SER A 383 8.04 -24.41 13.51
C SER A 383 6.96 -25.46 13.30
N ASP A 384 6.24 -25.34 12.19
CA ASP A 384 5.29 -26.33 11.69
C ASP A 384 5.94 -27.29 10.66
N ARG A 385 7.24 -27.13 10.40
CA ARG A 385 8.04 -27.93 9.46
C ARG A 385 9.28 -28.51 10.12
N SER A 386 9.75 -29.64 9.60
CA SER A 386 11.09 -30.13 9.91
C SER A 386 12.16 -29.35 9.15
N PHE A 387 13.39 -29.38 9.66
CA PHE A 387 14.53 -28.67 9.10
C PHE A 387 15.28 -29.48 8.04
N LEU A 388 15.84 -28.80 7.05
CA LEU A 388 16.96 -29.37 6.29
C LEU A 388 18.15 -29.53 7.23
N THR A 389 18.64 -30.74 7.33
CA THR A 389 19.81 -31.06 8.15
C THR A 389 21.03 -31.21 7.26
N PRO A 390 22.22 -30.79 7.74
CA PRO A 390 23.46 -31.10 7.04
C PRO A 390 23.59 -32.61 6.89
N LYS A 391 23.95 -33.10 5.70
CA LYS A 391 24.34 -34.50 5.56
C LYS A 391 25.69 -34.69 6.24
N GLY A 392 25.79 -35.66 7.15
CA GLY A 392 27.08 -36.13 7.67
C GLY A 392 27.97 -36.49 6.48
N GLY A 393 29.23 -36.04 6.50
CA GLY A 393 30.18 -36.40 5.46
C GLY A 393 30.25 -37.92 5.36
N ARG A 394 29.97 -38.47 4.17
CA ARG A 394 30.24 -39.87 3.88
C ARG A 394 31.74 -40.15 3.92
#